data_AF-X0UZV2-F1
#
_entry.id   AF-X0UZV2-F1
#
_cell.length_a   1.000
_cell.length_b   1.000
_cell.length_c   1.000
_cell.angle_alpha   90.00
_cell.angle_beta   90.00
_cell.angle_gamma   90.00
#
_symmetry.space_group_name_H-M   'P 1'
#
loop_
_entity.id
_entity.type
_entity.pdbx_description
1 polymer ?
#
loop_
_entity_poly.entity_id
_entity_poly.type
_entity_poly.pdbx_seq_one_letter_code
_entity_poly.pdbx_strand_id
1 'polypeptide(L)'
;RQFLEPLPIRRIDFDNPAEKRMHDKLVALVDRMLELNKNLAPIRNTPCNERDELMRKIGRTDQKIDNLVYDLYGLSDKEREIVEDAIREGGT
;
A
#
# COMPACT_ATOMS: atom_id res chain seq x y z
N ARG A 1 -16.42 16.44 -17.89
CA ARG A 1 -15.91 16.45 -16.49
C ARG A 1 -16.08 15.04 -15.97
N GLN A 2 -14.99 14.33 -15.72
CA GLN A 2 -15.04 13.00 -15.12
C GLN A 2 -15.16 13.23 -13.61
N PHE A 3 -16.33 12.97 -13.05
CA PHE A 3 -16.51 12.95 -11.61
C PHE A 3 -15.96 11.61 -11.12
N LEU A 4 -15.05 11.63 -10.15
CA LEU A 4 -14.74 10.42 -9.40
C LEU A 4 -16.05 10.01 -8.73
N GLU A 5 -16.50 8.79 -9.01
CA GLU A 5 -17.61 8.19 -8.29
C GLU A 5 -17.29 8.18 -6.78
N PRO A 6 -18.29 8.28 -5.89
CA PRO A 6 -18.05 8.30 -4.45
C PRO A 6 -17.37 7.00 -4.01
N LEU A 7 -16.07 7.08 -3.81
CA LEU A 7 -15.26 5.97 -3.32
C LEU A 7 -15.56 5.74 -1.84
N PRO A 8 -15.71 4.49 -1.39
CA PRO A 8 -15.92 4.16 0.02
C PRO A 8 -14.60 4.30 0.78
N ILE A 9 -14.16 5.55 1.01
CA ILE A 9 -12.95 5.85 1.79
C ILE A 9 -13.36 5.96 3.26
N ARG A 10 -12.85 5.04 4.08
CA ARG A 10 -13.05 5.09 5.54
C ARG A 10 -12.43 6.38 6.10
N ARG A 11 -13.20 7.13 6.89
CA ARG A 11 -12.69 8.26 7.67
C ARG A 11 -12.05 7.74 8.94
N ILE A 12 -10.84 8.21 9.21
CA ILE A 12 -10.08 7.87 10.42
C ILE A 12 -10.53 8.78 11.54
N ASP A 13 -10.88 8.19 12.68
CA ASP A 13 -11.16 8.90 13.92
C ASP A 13 -9.83 9.18 14.65
N PHE A 14 -9.38 10.42 14.63
CA PHE A 14 -8.12 10.83 15.28
C PHE A 14 -8.26 10.99 16.80
N ASP A 15 -9.48 11.05 17.33
CA ASP A 15 -9.73 11.07 18.77
C ASP A 15 -9.63 9.65 19.35
N ASN A 16 -9.74 8.61 18.51
CA ASN A 16 -9.45 7.23 18.88
C ASN A 16 -7.94 6.93 18.78
N PRO A 17 -7.23 6.68 19.90
CA PRO A 17 -5.79 6.43 19.88
C PRO A 17 -5.38 5.18 19.09
N ALA A 18 -6.26 4.19 18.96
CA ALA A 18 -5.97 2.98 18.19
C ALA A 18 -5.98 3.26 16.68
N GLU A 19 -6.99 4.00 16.19
CA GLU A 19 -7.08 4.40 14.78
C GLU A 19 -5.96 5.38 14.41
N LYS A 20 -5.66 6.35 15.28
CA LYS A 20 -4.52 7.25 15.09
C LYS A 20 -3.19 6.50 14.98
N ARG A 21 -2.93 5.51 15.85
CA ARG A 21 -1.71 4.69 15.75
C ARG A 21 -1.64 3.89 14.46
N MET A 22 -2.77 3.40 13.96
CA MET A 22 -2.83 2.70 12.68
C MET A 22 -2.53 3.65 11.52
N HIS A 23 -3.12 4.84 11.53
CA HIS A 23 -2.82 5.91 10.59
C HIS A 23 -1.33 6.26 10.57
N ASP A 24 -0.74 6.53 11.74
CA ASP A 24 0.66 6.95 11.84
C ASP A 24 1.62 5.87 11.30
N LYS A 25 1.29 4.58 11.51
CA LYS A 25 2.02 3.46 10.90
C LYS A 25 1.89 3.45 9.38
N LEU A 26 0.69 3.68 8.87
CA LEU A 26 0.43 3.71 7.43
C LEU A 26 1.17 4.88 6.76
N VAL A 27 1.13 6.08 7.36
CA VAL A 27 1.90 7.24 6.89
C VAL A 27 3.40 6.94 6.84
N ALA A 28 3.96 6.34 7.89
CA ALA A 28 5.37 5.98 7.92
C ALA A 28 5.77 5.00 6.81
N LEU A 29 4.89 4.05 6.45
CA LEU A 29 5.14 3.13 5.33
C LEU A 29 5.02 3.83 3.98
N VAL A 30 4.08 4.77 3.81
CA VAL A 30 3.95 5.57 2.59
C VAL A 30 5.18 6.46 2.40
N ASP A 31 5.65 7.12 3.45
CA ASP A 31 6.89 7.92 3.40
C ASP A 31 8.08 7.04 3.00
N ARG A 32 8.18 5.84 3.58
CA ARG A 32 9.20 4.86 3.21
C ARG A 32 9.09 4.45 1.74
N MET A 33 7.88 4.22 1.25
CA MET A 33 7.63 3.87 -0.15
C MET A 33 8.08 4.99 -1.09
N LEU A 34 7.80 6.26 -0.74
CA LEU A 34 8.22 7.42 -1.51
C LEU A 34 9.75 7.54 -1.57
N GLU A 35 10.44 7.35 -0.44
CA GLU A 35 11.92 7.33 -0.40
C GLU A 35 12.50 6.23 -1.29
N LEU A 36 11.98 5.00 -1.17
CA LEU A 36 12.46 3.87 -1.96
C LEU A 36 12.27 4.12 -3.46
N ASN A 37 11.13 4.69 -3.87
CA ASN A 37 10.87 5.04 -5.26
C ASN A 37 11.79 6.16 -5.77
N LYS A 38 12.09 7.17 -4.94
CA LYS A 38 13.07 8.22 -5.27
C LYS A 38 14.46 7.62 -5.51
N ASN A 39 14.87 6.66 -4.67
CA ASN A 39 16.16 5.98 -4.83
C ASN A 39 16.18 5.05 -6.04
N LEU A 40 15.04 4.43 -6.39
CA LEU A 40 14.93 3.57 -7.57
C LEU A 40 14.95 4.38 -8.87
N ALA A 41 14.34 5.57 -8.88
CA ALA A 41 14.19 6.41 -10.07
C ALA A 41 15.45 6.56 -10.95
N PRO A 42 16.65 6.90 -10.43
CA PRO A 42 17.85 7.05 -11.24
C PRO A 42 18.37 5.75 -11.86
N ILE A 43 18.10 4.60 -11.25
CA ILE A 43 18.63 3.29 -11.67
C ILE A 43 17.54 2.33 -12.17
N ARG A 44 16.29 2.81 -12.30
CA ARG A 44 15.13 1.98 -12.65
C ARG A 44 15.33 1.18 -13.93
N ASN A 45 15.94 1.80 -14.93
CA ASN A 45 16.17 1.21 -16.25
C ASN A 45 17.55 0.54 -16.38
N THR A 46 18.36 0.57 -15.32
CA THR A 46 19.72 0.02 -15.32
C THR A 46 19.75 -1.28 -14.54
N PRO A 47 20.00 -2.44 -15.17
CA PRO A 47 20.13 -3.70 -14.46
C PRO A 47 21.33 -3.72 -13.53
N CYS A 48 21.06 -3.77 -12.23
CA CYS A 48 22.07 -3.92 -11.19
C CYS A 48 21.46 -4.52 -9.92
N ASN A 49 22.32 -5.04 -9.04
CA ASN A 49 21.89 -5.63 -7.77
C ASN A 49 21.15 -4.62 -6.88
N GLU A 50 21.59 -3.35 -6.89
CA GLU A 50 20.96 -2.28 -6.11
C GLU A 50 19.50 -2.04 -6.54
N ARG A 51 19.23 -2.05 -7.86
CA ARG A 51 17.87 -1.95 -8.40
C ARG A 51 17.01 -3.09 -7.86
N ASP A 52 17.50 -4.33 -7.94
CA ASP A 52 16.74 -5.51 -7.52
C ASP A 52 16.49 -5.53 -6.00
N GLU A 53 17.41 -4.99 -5.21
CA GLU A 53 17.21 -4.79 -3.77
C GLU A 53 16.15 -3.72 -3.48
N LEU A 54 16.16 -2.60 -4.19
CA LEU A 54 15.16 -1.55 -4.04
C LEU A 54 13.77 -2.05 -4.44
N MET A 55 13.64 -2.77 -5.55
CA MET A 55 12.38 -3.38 -5.98
C MET A 55 11.85 -4.38 -4.92
N ARG A 56 12.73 -5.21 -4.35
CA ARG A 56 12.34 -6.11 -3.24
C ARG A 56 11.94 -5.37 -1.97
N LYS A 57 12.55 -4.22 -1.66
CA LYS A 57 12.16 -3.36 -0.53
C LYS A 57 10.80 -2.70 -0.78
N ILE A 58 10.54 -2.27 -2.02
CA ILE A 58 9.26 -1.71 -2.45
C ILE A 58 8.16 -2.76 -2.30
N GLY A 59 8.30 -3.95 -2.89
CA GLY A 59 7.27 -4.99 -2.79
C GLY A 59 6.97 -5.43 -1.34
N ARG A 60 7.99 -5.48 -0.47
CA ARG A 60 7.76 -5.73 0.97
C ARG A 60 7.06 -4.58 1.70
N THR A 61 7.24 -3.35 1.24
CA THR A 61 6.57 -2.17 1.82
C THR A 61 5.12 -2.12 1.35
N ASP A 62 4.90 -2.43 0.08
CA ASP A 62 3.58 -2.55 -0.56
C ASP A 62 2.70 -3.53 0.21
N GLN A 63 3.16 -4.77 0.38
CA GLN A 63 2.41 -5.80 1.11
C GLN A 63 2.18 -5.45 2.60
N LYS A 64 3.03 -4.61 3.22
CA LYS A 64 2.76 -4.11 4.57
C LYS A 64 1.64 -3.06 4.58
N ILE A 65 1.57 -2.22 3.56
CA ILE A 65 0.50 -1.24 3.39
C ILE A 65 -0.82 -2.00 3.16
N ASP A 66 -0.86 -2.96 2.24
CA ASP A 66 -2.07 -3.75 1.96
C ASP A 66 -2.62 -4.42 3.22
N ASN A 67 -1.75 -5.08 4.00
CA ASN A 67 -2.16 -5.70 5.26
C ASN A 67 -2.74 -4.70 6.26
N LEU A 68 -2.15 -3.52 6.42
CA LEU A 68 -2.69 -2.48 7.31
C LEU A 68 -4.01 -1.91 6.78
N VAL A 69 -4.17 -1.80 5.46
CA VAL A 69 -5.42 -1.36 4.85
C VAL A 69 -6.50 -2.42 5.06
N TYR A 70 -6.19 -3.71 4.87
CA TYR A 70 -7.12 -4.80 5.17
C TYR A 70 -7.52 -4.82 6.66
N ASP A 71 -6.58 -4.57 7.57
CA ASP A 71 -6.87 -4.43 9.00
C ASP A 71 -7.80 -3.23 9.27
N LEU A 72 -7.57 -2.09 8.59
CA LEU A 72 -8.39 -0.88 8.71
C LEU A 72 -9.84 -1.09 8.26
N TYR A 73 -10.04 -1.90 7.22
CA TYR A 73 -11.37 -2.27 6.74
C TYR A 73 -11.93 -3.52 7.45
N GLY A 74 -11.16 -4.16 8.33
CA GLY A 74 -11.61 -5.32 9.10
C GLY A 74 -11.82 -6.58 8.26
N LEU A 75 -11.11 -6.73 7.15
CA LEU A 75 -11.26 -7.89 6.26
C LEU A 75 -10.72 -9.16 6.93
N SER A 76 -11.55 -10.19 6.92
CA SER A 76 -11.16 -11.57 7.22
C SER A 76 -10.25 -12.15 6.13
N ASP A 77 -9.54 -13.24 6.45
CA ASP A 77 -8.63 -13.89 5.50
C ASP A 77 -9.33 -14.28 4.19
N LYS A 78 -10.58 -14.73 4.27
CA LYS A 78 -11.40 -15.07 3.09
C LYS A 78 -11.73 -13.84 2.25
N GLU A 79 -12.02 -12.70 2.88
CA GLU A 79 -12.29 -11.46 2.15
C GLU A 79 -11.02 -10.90 1.51
N ARG A 80 -9.86 -11.04 2.17
CA ARG A 80 -8.57 -10.70 1.58
C ARG A 80 -8.28 -11.54 0.35
N GLU A 81 -8.49 -12.85 0.42
CA GLU A 81 -8.33 -13.76 -0.72
C GLU A 81 -9.18 -13.33 -1.92
N ILE A 82 -10.46 -13.00 -1.69
CA ILE A 82 -11.36 -12.49 -2.74
C ILE A 82 -10.83 -11.21 -3.38
N VAL A 83 -10.29 -10.28 -2.58
CA VAL A 83 -9.71 -9.02 -3.08
C VAL A 83 -8.47 -9.30 -3.92
N GLU A 84 -7.57 -10.16 -3.43
CA GLU A 84 -6.34 -10.53 -4.14
C GLU A 84 -6.62 -11.26 -5.46
N ASP A 85 -7.63 -12.13 -5.49
CA ASP A 85 -8.09 -12.82 -6.69
C ASP A 85 -8.69 -11.84 -7.70
N ALA A 86 -9.55 -10.92 -7.24
CA ALA A 86 -10.12 -9.88 -8.10
C ALA A 86 -9.06 -8.96 -8.72
N ILE A 87 -8.01 -8.60 -7.97
CA ILE A 87 -6.88 -7.81 -8.49
C ILE A 87 -6.11 -8.60 -9.55
N ARG A 88 -5.91 -9.91 -9.35
CA ARG A 88 -5.22 -10.78 -10.31
C ARG A 88 -6.01 -10.97 -11.61
N GLU A 89 -7.33 -11.07 -11.52
CA GLU A 89 -8.24 -11.23 -12.66
C GLU A 89 -8.47 -9.92 -13.41
N GLY A 90 -8.48 -8.77 -12.71
CA GLY A 90 -8.64 -7.44 -13.31
C GLY A 90 -7.37 -6.86 -13.95
N GLY A 91 -6.24 -7.58 -13.90
CA GLY A 91 -4.94 -7.17 -14.44
C GLY A 91 -4.70 -7.45 -15.94
N THR A 92 -5.73 -7.81 -16.71
CA THR A 92 -5.67 -7.96 -18.18
C THR A 92 -6.27 -6.79 -18.94
#